data_AF-A0A3Q0E0L1-F1
#
_entry.id   AF-A0A3Q0E0L1-F1
#
_cell.length_a   1.000
_cell.length_b   1.000
_cell.length_c   1.000
_cell.angle_alpha   90.00
_cell.angle_beta   90.00
_cell.angle_gamma   90.00
#
_symmetry.space_group_name_H-M   'P 1'
#
loop_
_entity.id
_entity.type
_entity.pdbx_description
1 polymer ?
#
loop_
_entity_poly.entity_id
_entity_poly.type
_entity_poly.pdbx_seq_one_letter_code
_entity_poly.pdbx_strand_id
1 'polypeptide(L)'
;MKDVISLKFKAMQSNGIIFHREGHHGNHITLELIRGKLVFFLNSGNAQLPPTGAHVNLTLGSLLDDQHWHSVLIELLHTQVNFAVDKHSHHFHAKGESSYLDLDSELWGNSDTWKITGIRT
;
A
#
# COMPACT_ATOMS: atom_id res chain seq x y z
N MET A 1 -14.97 -10.27 -0.86
CA MET A 1 -14.55 -9.48 0.33
C MET A 1 -13.93 -8.18 -0.15
N LYS A 2 -13.98 -7.13 0.68
CA LYS A 2 -13.39 -5.81 0.39
C LYS A 2 -12.43 -5.51 1.53
N ASP A 3 -11.16 -5.30 1.20
CA ASP A 3 -10.17 -4.83 2.17
C ASP A 3 -10.00 -3.33 2.04
N VAL A 4 -9.93 -2.64 3.17
CA VAL A 4 -9.76 -1.19 3.23
C VAL A 4 -8.59 -0.88 4.11
N ILE A 5 -7.59 -0.20 3.56
CA ILE A 5 -6.46 0.34 4.31
C ILE A 5 -6.63 1.85 4.33
N SER A 6 -6.81 2.41 5.53
CA SER A 6 -6.85 3.85 5.75
C SER A 6 -5.78 4.22 6.76
N LEU A 7 -4.94 5.20 6.43
CA LEU A 7 -3.94 5.75 7.34
C LEU A 7 -3.69 7.23 7.08
N LYS A 8 -3.08 7.89 8.07
CA LYS A 8 -2.46 9.20 7.90
C LYS A 8 -0.99 9.13 8.26
N PHE A 9 -0.17 9.82 7.49
CA PHE A 9 1.25 9.97 7.78
C PHE A 9 1.68 11.42 7.64
N LYS A 10 2.77 11.76 8.33
CA LYS A 10 3.49 13.02 8.18
C LYS A 10 4.96 12.68 8.03
N ALA A 11 5.58 13.23 6.99
CA ALA A 11 6.94 12.90 6.60
C ALA A 11 7.84 14.13 6.51
N MET A 12 9.11 13.97 6.91
CA MET A 12 10.18 14.95 6.67
C MET A 12 11.28 14.35 5.77
N GLN A 13 11.50 13.04 5.84
CA GLN A 13 12.39 12.35 4.91
C GLN A 13 11.62 12.06 3.62
N SER A 14 12.27 12.27 2.48
CA SER A 14 11.67 12.03 1.17
C SER A 14 11.61 10.56 0.76
N ASN A 15 12.28 9.67 1.51
CA ASN A 15 12.32 8.23 1.23
C ASN A 15 12.07 7.40 2.49
N GLY A 16 11.31 6.32 2.37
CA GLY A 16 11.11 5.34 3.45
C GLY A 16 9.81 4.55 3.35
N ILE A 17 9.77 3.40 4.02
CA ILE A 17 8.55 2.58 4.12
C ILE A 17 7.59 3.23 5.10
N ILE A 18 6.37 3.52 4.64
CA ILE A 18 5.29 4.08 5.44
C ILE A 18 4.44 2.96 6.05
N PHE A 19 4.21 1.90 5.29
CA PHE A 19 3.40 0.77 5.71
C PHE A 19 3.84 -0.49 4.97
N HIS A 20 3.88 -1.60 5.68
CA HIS A 20 4.11 -2.92 5.12
C HIS A 20 3.19 -3.91 5.82
N ARG A 21 2.53 -4.76 5.04
CA ARG A 21 1.70 -5.86 5.53
C ARG A 21 2.01 -7.09 4.71
N GLU A 22 2.45 -8.13 5.38
CA GLU A 22 2.52 -9.46 4.80
C GLU A 22 1.13 -10.11 4.87
N GLY A 23 0.85 -10.98 3.92
CA GLY A 23 -0.30 -11.85 3.91
C GLY A 23 0.13 -13.30 3.77
N HIS A 24 -0.86 -14.19 3.70
CA HIS A 24 -0.57 -15.60 3.52
C HIS A 24 0.06 -15.89 2.15
N HIS A 25 0.84 -16.98 2.08
CA HIS A 25 1.46 -17.48 0.85
C HIS A 25 2.43 -16.52 0.13
N GLY A 26 3.04 -15.56 0.85
CA GLY A 26 4.02 -14.63 0.28
C GLY A 26 3.42 -13.40 -0.38
N ASN A 27 2.10 -13.21 -0.22
CA ASN A 27 1.42 -11.98 -0.59
C ASN A 27 1.91 -10.85 0.32
N HIS A 28 2.09 -9.65 -0.23
CA HIS A 28 2.38 -8.50 0.60
C HIS A 28 1.94 -7.20 -0.06
N ILE A 29 1.72 -6.20 0.79
CA ILE A 29 1.45 -4.83 0.42
C ILE A 29 2.51 -3.96 1.06
N THR A 30 3.09 -3.06 0.26
CA THR A 30 4.01 -2.04 0.75
C THR A 30 3.59 -0.67 0.24
N LEU A 31 3.59 0.31 1.14
CA LEU A 31 3.55 1.73 0.81
C LEU A 31 4.89 2.34 1.14
N GLU A 32 5.52 2.90 0.13
CA GLU A 32 6.82 3.53 0.25
C GLU A 32 6.76 4.98 -0.23
N LEU A 33 7.37 5.87 0.52
CA LEU A 33 7.65 7.22 0.06
C LEU A 33 8.96 7.17 -0.73
N ILE A 34 8.97 7.64 -1.97
CA ILE A 34 10.16 7.72 -2.82
C ILE A 34 10.21 9.12 -3.44
N ARG A 35 11.22 9.89 -3.05
CA ARG A 35 11.45 11.29 -3.48
C ARG A 35 10.19 12.16 -3.33
N GLY A 36 9.51 12.05 -2.18
CA GLY A 36 8.31 12.82 -1.86
C GLY A 36 7.04 12.37 -2.61
N LYS A 37 7.05 11.19 -3.24
CA LYS A 37 5.88 10.57 -3.90
C LYS A 37 5.55 9.25 -3.23
N LEU A 38 4.27 8.90 -3.15
CA LEU A 38 3.87 7.63 -2.55
C LEU A 38 3.80 6.55 -3.62
N VAL A 39 4.46 5.43 -3.38
CA VAL A 39 4.48 4.26 -4.25
C VAL A 39 3.82 3.09 -3.53
N PHE A 40 2.78 2.56 -4.16
CA PHE A 40 2.07 1.37 -3.72
C PHE A 40 2.61 0.16 -4.48
N PHE A 41 3.01 -0.85 -3.72
CA PHE A 41 3.43 -2.15 -4.20
C PHE A 41 2.45 -3.21 -3.72
N LEU A 42 1.93 -3.99 -4.65
CA LEU A 42 1.11 -5.17 -4.38
C LEU A 42 1.77 -6.39 -5.00
N ASN A 43 1.99 -7.42 -4.18
CA ASN A 43 2.34 -8.75 -4.62
C ASN A 43 1.23 -9.70 -4.17
N SER A 44 0.56 -10.31 -5.16
CA SER A 44 -0.53 -11.25 -4.93
C SER A 44 -0.10 -12.72 -5.00
N GLY A 45 1.20 -13.01 -4.82
CA GLY A 45 1.81 -14.31 -4.54
C GLY A 45 1.03 -15.57 -4.94
N ASN A 46 1.56 -16.31 -5.90
CA ASN A 46 1.07 -17.64 -6.23
C ASN A 46 2.20 -18.64 -6.05
N ALA A 47 2.20 -19.38 -4.93
CA ALA A 47 3.26 -20.32 -4.58
C ALA A 47 3.34 -21.57 -5.49
N GLN A 48 2.41 -21.73 -6.45
CA GLN A 48 2.32 -22.91 -7.32
C GLN A 48 2.59 -22.63 -8.81
N LEU A 49 2.84 -21.38 -9.21
CA LEU A 49 3.13 -21.05 -10.60
C LEU A 49 4.48 -20.31 -10.72
N PRO A 50 5.22 -20.47 -11.85
CA PRO A 50 6.37 -19.63 -12.15
C PRO A 50 5.97 -18.14 -12.03
N PRO A 51 6.90 -17.23 -11.69
CA PRO A 51 6.64 -15.85 -11.25
C PRO A 51 5.89 -15.05 -12.33
N THR A 52 4.58 -15.26 -12.34
CA THR A 52 3.56 -14.62 -13.16
C THR A 52 2.52 -13.96 -12.24
N GLY A 53 2.83 -13.91 -10.93
CA GLY A 53 2.07 -13.18 -9.94
C GLY A 53 1.97 -11.71 -10.35
N ALA A 54 0.76 -11.16 -10.23
CA ALA A 54 0.45 -9.78 -10.54
C ALA A 54 1.27 -8.84 -9.64
N HIS A 55 2.39 -8.33 -10.14
CA HIS A 55 3.10 -7.25 -9.50
C HIS A 55 2.45 -5.94 -9.94
N VAL A 56 1.93 -5.17 -9.00
CA VAL A 56 1.40 -3.84 -9.29
C VAL A 56 2.17 -2.79 -8.54
N ASN A 57 2.72 -1.84 -9.30
CA ASN A 57 3.43 -0.68 -8.77
C ASN A 57 2.68 0.57 -9.26
N LEU A 58 2.18 1.37 -8.33
CA LEU A 58 1.51 2.63 -8.67
C LEU A 58 2.11 3.78 -7.87
N THR A 59 2.42 4.88 -8.54
CA THR A 59 2.89 6.10 -7.88
C THR A 59 1.77 7.14 -7.86
N LEU A 60 1.50 7.74 -6.71
CA LEU A 60 0.51 8.81 -6.55
C LEU A 60 1.00 9.89 -5.57
N GLY A 61 0.57 11.12 -5.83
CA GLY A 61 0.96 12.28 -5.03
C GLY A 61 2.38 12.79 -5.31
N SER A 62 2.67 13.95 -4.73
CA SER A 62 3.95 14.64 -4.82
C SER A 62 4.10 15.60 -3.65
N LEU A 63 5.34 15.87 -3.22
CA LEU A 63 5.65 16.75 -2.09
C LEU A 63 5.03 16.26 -0.77
N LEU A 64 4.92 14.95 -0.60
CA LEU A 64 4.32 14.34 0.59
C LEU A 64 5.29 14.31 1.80
N ASP A 65 6.48 14.88 1.62
CA ASP A 65 7.56 15.07 2.59
C ASP A 65 7.61 16.51 3.15
N ASP A 66 6.52 17.26 3.00
CA ASP A 66 6.39 18.68 3.36
C ASP A 66 6.09 18.94 4.85
N GLN A 67 6.13 17.89 5.69
CA GLN A 67 5.77 17.92 7.11
C GLN A 67 4.30 18.27 7.40
N HIS A 68 3.38 18.09 6.45
CA HIS A 68 1.95 18.09 6.71
C HIS A 68 1.39 16.67 6.86
N TRP A 69 0.15 16.59 7.32
CA TRP A 69 -0.58 15.33 7.40
C TRP A 69 -1.20 15.01 6.04
N HIS A 70 -0.82 13.86 5.49
CA HIS A 70 -1.40 13.30 4.28
C HIS A 70 -2.28 12.11 4.63
N SER A 71 -3.44 12.02 3.97
CA SER A 71 -4.38 10.92 4.12
C SER A 71 -4.25 9.95 2.97
N VAL A 72 -4.20 8.65 3.28
CA VAL A 72 -4.12 7.58 2.30
C VAL A 72 -5.30 6.65 2.48
N LEU A 73 -5.98 6.34 1.38
CA LEU A 73 -7.04 5.35 1.32
C LEU A 73 -6.74 4.37 0.19
N ILE A 74 -6.73 3.09 0.52
CA ILE A 74 -6.62 1.99 -0.44
C ILE A 74 -7.83 1.09 -0.24
N GLU A 75 -8.57 0.86 -1.32
CA GLU A 75 -9.66 -0.10 -1.33
C GLU A 75 -9.35 -1.19 -2.35
N LEU A 76 -9.33 -2.43 -1.87
CA LEU A 76 -9.09 -3.61 -2.69
C LEU A 76 -10.42 -4.35 -2.82
N LEU A 77 -10.92 -4.43 -4.05
CA LEU A 77 -12.14 -5.13 -4.39
C LEU A 77 -11.86 -6.11 -5.53
N HIS A 78 -11.70 -7.38 -5.18
CA HIS A 78 -11.30 -8.42 -6.11
C HIS A 78 -9.96 -8.13 -6.82
N THR A 79 -10.03 -7.64 -8.07
CA THR A 79 -8.87 -7.21 -8.87
C THR A 79 -8.83 -5.69 -9.04
N GLN A 80 -9.83 -4.97 -8.53
CA GLN A 80 -9.90 -3.53 -8.56
C GLN A 80 -9.20 -2.93 -7.34
N VAL A 81 -8.37 -1.93 -7.60
CA VAL A 81 -7.69 -1.16 -6.56
C VAL A 81 -8.06 0.30 -6.74
N ASN A 82 -8.60 0.90 -5.69
CA ASN A 82 -8.70 2.35 -5.56
C ASN A 82 -7.55 2.81 -4.68
N PHE A 83 -6.67 3.65 -5.21
CA PHE A 83 -5.60 4.28 -4.45
C PHE A 83 -5.83 5.78 -4.43
N ALA A 84 -6.02 6.35 -3.24
CA ALA A 84 -6.21 7.77 -3.04
C ALA A 84 -5.20 8.34 -2.04
N VAL A 85 -4.65 9.50 -2.39
CA VAL A 85 -3.79 10.32 -1.54
C VAL A 85 -4.37 11.73 -1.50
N ASP A 86 -4.77 12.17 -0.31
CA ASP A 86 -5.50 13.41 -0.06
C ASP A 86 -6.76 13.55 -0.94
N LYS A 87 -6.70 14.39 -1.97
CA LYS A 87 -7.80 14.63 -2.93
C LYS A 87 -7.60 13.93 -4.27
N HIS A 88 -6.44 13.29 -4.48
CA HIS A 88 -6.10 12.64 -5.74
C HIS A 88 -6.39 11.15 -5.64
N SER A 89 -7.09 10.60 -6.63
CA SER A 89 -7.45 9.18 -6.67
C SER A 89 -7.11 8.57 -8.02
N HIS A 90 -6.62 7.33 -8.00
CA HIS A 90 -6.43 6.49 -9.17
C HIS A 90 -7.08 5.14 -8.96
N HIS A 91 -7.89 4.75 -9.93
CA HIS A 91 -8.52 3.44 -10.00
C HIS A 91 -7.81 2.61 -11.05
N PHE A 92 -7.45 1.37 -10.71
CA PHE A 92 -6.81 0.46 -11.65
C PHE A 92 -7.18 -0.99 -11.37
N HIS A 93 -6.98 -1.84 -12.38
CA HIS A 93 -7.09 -3.28 -12.25
C HIS A 93 -5.70 -3.89 -12.05
N ALA A 94 -5.52 -4.61 -10.94
CA ALA A 94 -4.38 -5.47 -10.74
C ALA A 94 -4.44 -6.62 -11.77
N LYS A 95 -3.46 -6.68 -12.68
CA LYS A 95 -3.39 -7.70 -13.74
C LYS A 95 -3.01 -9.06 -13.14
N GLY A 96 -3.99 -9.85 -12.71
CA GLY A 96 -3.81 -11.22 -12.22
C GLY A 96 -5.12 -11.98 -12.07
N GLU A 97 -5.16 -13.21 -12.58
CA GLU A 97 -6.27 -14.14 -12.34
C GLU A 97 -6.14 -14.77 -10.95
N SER A 98 -6.54 -14.06 -9.90
CA SER A 98 -7.11 -14.61 -8.66
C SER A 98 -7.14 -13.53 -7.59
N SER A 99 -8.35 -13.21 -7.14
CA SER A 99 -8.65 -12.20 -6.14
C SER A 99 -8.71 -12.80 -4.73
N TYR A 100 -7.60 -13.35 -4.26
CA TYR A 100 -7.50 -13.86 -2.89
C TYR A 100 -6.30 -13.23 -2.18
N LEU A 101 -6.49 -11.99 -1.72
CA LEU A 101 -5.57 -11.33 -0.80
C LEU A 101 -6.09 -11.59 0.61
N ASP A 102 -5.76 -12.76 1.14
CA ASP A 102 -6.00 -13.09 2.55
C ASP A 102 -4.82 -12.52 3.36
N LEU A 103 -4.97 -11.27 3.80
CA LEU A 103 -3.90 -10.52 4.46
C LEU A 103 -3.95 -10.67 5.98
N ASP A 104 -4.17 -11.84 6.53
CA ASP A 104 -4.13 -11.98 7.98
C ASP A 104 -2.67 -12.01 8.49
N SER A 105 -2.35 -11.01 9.32
CA SER A 105 -1.31 -10.95 10.38
C SER A 105 -0.18 -9.92 10.29
N GLU A 106 0.10 -9.41 11.50
CA GLU A 106 1.25 -8.69 12.06
C GLU A 106 1.76 -7.38 11.41
N LEU A 107 1.42 -6.28 12.09
CA LEU A 107 1.86 -4.92 11.80
C LEU A 107 3.28 -4.71 12.31
N TRP A 108 4.26 -4.60 11.42
CA TRP A 108 5.59 -4.10 11.76
C TRP A 108 5.80 -2.71 11.15
N GLY A 109 5.59 -1.67 11.96
CA GLY A 109 6.05 -0.32 11.66
C GLY A 109 7.36 -0.07 12.39
N ASN A 110 8.49 0.02 11.66
CA ASN A 110 9.76 0.39 12.26
C ASN A 110 9.66 1.81 12.85
N SER A 111 9.78 1.92 14.18
CA SER A 111 10.09 3.16 14.89
C SER A 111 11.50 3.60 14.46
N ASP A 112 11.78 4.84 14.09
CA ASP A 112 11.86 5.98 15.00
C ASP A 112 11.69 7.34 14.30
N THR A 113 11.03 7.40 13.13
CA THR A 113 10.90 8.67 12.37
C THR A 113 9.48 8.99 11.86
N TRP A 114 8.49 8.13 12.07
CA TRP A 114 7.15 8.31 11.50
C TRP A 114 6.06 8.23 12.57
N LYS A 115 5.24 9.29 12.68
CA LYS A 115 4.02 9.25 13.50
C LYS A 115 2.88 8.71 12.64
N ILE A 116 2.67 7.40 12.66
CA ILE A 116 1.52 6.75 12.01
C ILE A 116 0.36 6.75 13.02
N THR A 117 -0.79 7.32 12.66
CA THR A 117 -1.99 7.26 13.50
C THR A 117 -3.15 6.64 12.74
N GLY A 118 -3.72 5.57 13.29
CA GLY A 118 -5.02 5.02 12.89
C GLY A 118 -5.01 4.11 11.67
N ILE A 119 -4.21 3.03 11.69
CA ILE A 119 -4.38 1.91 10.75
C ILE A 119 -5.71 1.24 11.12
N ARG A 120 -6.72 1.35 10.26
CA ARG A 120 -7.91 0.49 10.32
C ARG A 120 -7.76 -0.55 9.20
N THR A 121 -7.72 -1.81 9.61
CA THR A 121 -7.78 -3.00 8.76
C THR A 121 -9.19 -3.55 8.72
#